data_AF-A0A382V161-F1
#
_entry.id   AF-A0A382V161-F1
#
_cell.length_a   1.000
_cell.length_b   1.000
_cell.length_c   1.000
_cell.angle_alpha   90.00
_cell.angle_beta   90.00
_cell.angle_gamma   90.00
#
_symmetry.space_group_name_H-M   'P 1'
#
loop_
_entity.id
_entity.type
_entity.pdbx_description
1 polymer ?
#
loop_
_entity_poly.entity_id
_entity_poly.type
_entity_poly.pdbx_seq_one_letter_code
_entity_poly.pdbx_strand_id
1 'polypeptide(L)' 'VVVTGIGVVAPNGCGLKSYAEALRGGVSGIRNFPRLADLKFGCTVGGIPQGV' A
#
# COMPACT_ATOMS: atom_id res chain seq x y z
N VAL A 1 -31.44 0.10 -0.25
CA VAL A 1 -30.16 -0.19 -0.95
C VAL A 1 -29.03 0.21 -0.03
N VAL A 2 -28.09 -0.69 0.24
CA VAL A 2 -26.96 -0.48 1.16
C VAL A 2 -25.71 -1.17 0.62
N VAL A 3 -24.54 -0.81 1.12
CA VAL A 3 -23.29 -1.53 0.86
C VAL A 3 -23.25 -2.78 1.74
N THR A 4 -23.07 -3.97 1.16
CA THR A 4 -23.06 -5.26 1.86
C THR A 4 -21.68 -5.91 1.95
N GLY A 5 -20.64 -5.30 1.37
CA GLY A 5 -19.27 -5.82 1.41
C GLY A 5 -18.26 -4.87 0.78
N ILE A 6 -17.00 -4.98 1.22
CA ILE A 6 -15.87 -4.19 0.72
C ILE A 6 -14.64 -5.12 0.62
N GLY A 7 -13.80 -4.90 -0.39
CA GLY A 7 -12.46 -5.47 -0.49
C GLY A 7 -11.42 -4.35 -0.63
N VAL A 8 -10.21 -4.56 -0.11
CA VAL A 8 -9.14 -3.55 -0.15
C VAL A 8 -7.80 -4.19 -0.50
N VAL A 9 -7.10 -3.57 -1.46
CA VAL A 9 -5.70 -3.83 -1.78
C VAL A 9 -4.99 -2.48 -1.77
N ALA A 10 -4.20 -2.23 -0.73
CA ALA A 10 -3.52 -0.95 -0.56
C ALA A 10 -2.05 -1.14 -0.10
N PRO A 11 -1.16 -0.16 -0.35
CA PRO A 11 0.27 -0.29 -0.02
C PRO A 11 0.58 -0.42 1.47
N ASN A 12 -0.34 0.04 2.31
CA ASN A 12 -0.29 -0.03 3.76
C ASN A 12 -1.06 -1.24 4.34
N GLY A 13 -1.80 -2.00 3.52
CA GLY A 13 -2.48 -3.22 3.96
C GLY A 13 -3.34 -3.86 2.87
N CYS A 14 -3.19 -5.17 2.68
CA CYS A 14 -4.01 -5.98 1.77
C CYS A 14 -5.04 -6.77 2.58
N GLY A 15 -6.33 -6.48 2.37
CA GLY A 15 -7.42 -7.00 3.16
C GLY A 15 -7.91 -6.02 4.24
N LEU A 16 -9.15 -6.21 4.67
CA LEU A 16 -9.86 -5.28 5.55
C LEU A 16 -9.17 -5.08 6.89
N LYS A 17 -8.68 -6.17 7.50
CA LYS A 17 -8.06 -6.13 8.83
C LYS A 17 -6.76 -5.33 8.83
N SER A 18 -5.81 -5.70 7.97
CA SER A 18 -4.51 -5.02 7.87
C SER A 18 -4.67 -3.56 7.47
N TYR A 19 -5.58 -3.25 6.56
CA TYR A 19 -5.82 -1.87 6.14
C TYR A 19 -6.40 -1.03 7.28
N ALA A 20 -7.37 -1.58 8.03
CA ALA A 20 -7.99 -0.87 9.15
C ALA A 20 -7.02 -0.65 10.32
N GLU A 21 -6.12 -1.61 10.59
CA GLU A 21 -5.05 -1.45 11.58
C GLU A 21 -4.03 -0.39 11.13
N ALA A 22 -3.60 -0.44 9.86
CA ALA A 22 -2.65 0.53 9.31
C ALA A 22 -3.20 1.97 9.32
N LEU A 23 -4.49 2.16 9.03
CA LEU A 23 -5.13 3.47 9.12
C LEU A 23 -5.15 4.01 10.55
N ARG A 24 -5.54 3.20 11.54
CA ARG A 24 -5.57 3.62 12.94
C ARG A 24 -4.17 3.90 13.50
N GLY A 25 -3.17 3.13 13.05
CA GLY A 25 -1.77 3.31 13.44
C GLY A 25 -1.02 4.41 12.67
N GLY A 26 -1.64 5.06 11.67
CA GLY A 26 -0.97 6.06 10.83
C GLY A 26 0.20 5.48 10.01
N VAL A 27 0.13 4.20 9.66
CA VAL A 27 1.23 3.50 8.99
C VAL A 27 1.27 3.86 7.50
N SER A 28 2.39 4.43 7.06
CA SER A 28 2.64 4.70 5.64
C SER A 28 2.93 3.41 4.88
N GLY A 29 2.33 3.29 3.69
CA GLY A 29 2.63 2.20 2.74
C GLY A 29 3.73 2.54 1.74
N ILE A 30 4.35 3.71 1.86
CA ILE A 30 5.38 4.19 0.92
C ILE A 30 6.73 3.60 1.30
N ARG A 31 7.45 3.07 0.30
CA ARG A 31 8.77 2.45 0.46
C ARG A 31 9.70 2.88 -0.67
N ASN A 32 11.00 2.77 -0.44
CA ASN A 32 12.01 2.93 -1.49
C ASN A 32 12.10 1.64 -2.33
N PHE A 33 12.20 1.78 -3.65
CA PHE A 33 12.38 0.70 -4.59
C PHE A 33 13.72 0.86 -5.32
N PRO A 34 14.76 0.10 -4.93
CA PRO A 34 16.10 0.18 -5.53
C PRO A 34 16.09 0.03 -7.05
N ARG A 35 15.22 -0.84 -7.57
CA ARG A 35 15.04 -1.05 -9.01
C ARG A 35 14.71 0.23 -9.79
N LEU A 36 14.01 1.19 -9.19
CA LEU A 36 13.72 2.47 -9.84
C LEU A 36 14.97 3.34 -9.97
N ALA A 37 15.89 3.25 -9.00
CA ALA A 37 17.19 3.90 -9.09
C ALA A 37 18.05 3.26 -10.18
N ASP A 38 18.07 1.93 -10.26
CA ASP A 38 18.80 1.19 -11.31
C ASP A 38 18.33 1.57 -12.71
N LEU A 39 17.02 1.85 -12.85
CA LEU A 39 16.40 2.32 -14.09
C LEU A 39 16.54 3.84 -14.32
N LYS A 40 17.33 4.55 -13.49
CA LYS A 40 17.60 5.99 -13.58
C LYS A 40 16.37 6.89 -13.50
N PHE A 41 15.33 6.47 -12.76
CA PHE A 41 14.19 7.36 -12.49
C PHE A 41 14.56 8.44 -11.47
N GLY A 42 14.00 9.64 -11.65
CA GLY A 42 14.16 10.75 -10.70
C GLY A 42 13.42 10.55 -9.37
N CYS A 43 12.46 9.62 -9.31
CA CYS A 43 11.74 9.23 -8.09
C CYS A 43 11.94 7.73 -7.83
N THR A 44 12.31 7.39 -6.59
CA THR A 44 12.62 6.01 -6.17
C THR A 44 11.73 5.51 -5.04
N VAL A 45 10.69 6.27 -4.67
CA VAL A 45 9.72 5.89 -3.65
C VAL A 45 8.35 5.64 -4.27
N GLY A 46 7.58 4.73 -3.70
CA GLY A 46 6.23 4.42 -4.19
C GLY A 46 5.37 3.67 -3.18
N GLY A 47 4.08 3.58 -3.45
CA GLY A 47 3.15 2.76 -2.69
C GLY A 47 2.78 1.52 -3.48
N ILE A 48 3.55 0.43 -3.33
CA ILE A 48 3.26 -0.85 -3.97
C ILE A 48 2.74 -1.84 -2.91
N PRO A 49 1.53 -2.41 -3.09
CA PRO A 49 1.01 -3.48 -2.25
C PRO A 49 1.98 -4.67 -2.16
N GLN A 50 2.09 -5.29 -0.99
CA GLN A 50 3.00 -6.40 -0.73
C GLN A 50 2.23 -7.71 -0.65
N GLY A 51 2.81 -8.80 -1.16
CA GLY A 51 2.24 -10.15 -1.02
C GLY A 51 0.90 -10.37 -1.74
N VAL A 52 0.66 -9.60 -2.81
CA VAL A 52 -0.46 -9.80 -3.74
C VAL A 52 -0.03 -10.60 -4.96
#